data_AF-A0A0G0H6K7-F1
#
_entry.id   AF-A0A0G0H6K7-F1
#
_cell.length_a   1.000
_cell.length_b   1.000
_cell.length_c   1.000
_cell.angle_alpha   90.00
_cell.angle_beta   90.00
_cell.angle_gamma   90.00
#
_symmetry.space_group_name_H-M   'P 1'
#
loop_
_entity.id
_entity.type
_entity.pdbx_description
1 polymer ?
#
loop_
_entity_poly.entity_id
_entity_poly.type
_entity_poly.pdbx_seq_one_letter_code
_entity_poly.pdbx_strand_id
1 'polypeptide(L)'
;MARGKKTIRNKNNIATDKPVKPAKTSKNPQGNITSLSNLKQNVLDQIKLSESYVSLILGAIVVLVLSLVFFVFLRGNGPSQGKLPDSDSISPPITKASEKIYILKQDEALWDVAVKFYGDGYRYTEIIGANNLENPDYVPPGTKLIIPNAK
;
A
#
# COMPACT_ATOMS: atom_id res chain seq x y z
N MET A 1 -11.67 53.01 -61.15
CA MET A 1 -13.07 52.54 -61.31
C MET A 1 -13.12 51.50 -62.43
N ALA A 2 -14.04 50.53 -62.32
CA ALA A 2 -14.37 49.47 -63.29
C ALA A 2 -13.37 48.29 -63.35
N ARG A 3 -13.76 47.08 -62.90
CA ARG A 3 -14.52 46.05 -63.65
C ARG A 3 -13.74 45.66 -64.92
N GLY A 4 -13.33 44.42 -65.18
CA GLY A 4 -13.84 43.13 -64.74
C GLY A 4 -13.71 42.13 -65.91
N LYS A 5 -13.75 40.84 -65.55
CA LYS A 5 -14.30 39.70 -66.32
C LYS A 5 -13.52 39.06 -67.48
N LYS A 6 -13.34 37.74 -67.25
CA LYS A 6 -13.73 36.57 -68.06
C LYS A 6 -13.04 36.33 -69.41
N THR A 7 -12.24 35.25 -69.51
CA THR A 7 -12.61 33.91 -70.05
C THR A 7 -12.38 33.88 -71.58
N ILE A 8 -11.66 32.90 -72.16
CA ILE A 8 -12.23 31.70 -72.78
C ILE A 8 -11.09 30.79 -73.34
N ARG A 9 -11.27 29.46 -73.17
CA ARG A 9 -10.67 28.28 -73.86
C ARG A 9 -9.16 28.04 -73.71
N ASN A 10 -8.69 26.82 -73.46
CA ASN A 10 -8.75 25.73 -74.45
C ASN A 10 -8.57 24.33 -73.82
N LYS A 11 -9.44 23.39 -74.21
CA LYS A 11 -9.29 21.94 -74.06
C LYS A 11 -8.55 21.42 -75.29
N ASN A 12 -7.44 20.70 -75.15
CA ASN A 12 -6.94 19.71 -76.12
C ASN A 12 -5.93 18.84 -75.35
N ASN A 13 -6.21 17.56 -75.01
CA ASN A 13 -6.14 16.37 -75.88
C ASN A 13 -4.73 16.20 -76.50
N ILE A 14 -4.05 15.05 -76.59
CA ILE A 14 -4.33 13.63 -76.34
C ILE A 14 -2.96 12.93 -76.60
N ALA A 15 -2.65 11.91 -75.79
CA ALA A 15 -1.89 10.69 -76.09
C ALA A 15 -0.38 10.66 -76.51
N THR A 16 0.15 9.48 -76.14
CA THR A 16 1.20 8.63 -76.76
C THR A 16 2.58 8.67 -76.09
N ASP A 17 3.36 7.59 -75.96
CA ASP A 17 3.17 6.14 -75.79
C ASP A 17 4.58 5.57 -75.45
N LYS A 18 4.67 4.62 -74.51
CA LYS A 18 5.72 3.58 -74.35
C LYS A 18 7.19 3.88 -73.90
N PRO A 19 7.99 2.86 -73.44
CA PRO A 19 8.59 2.83 -72.09
C PRO A 19 10.10 2.50 -72.03
N VAL A 20 10.86 2.96 -71.01
CA VAL A 20 12.20 2.41 -70.68
C VAL A 20 12.52 2.59 -69.16
N LYS A 21 12.91 1.50 -68.47
CA LYS A 21 13.67 1.45 -67.18
C LYS A 21 15.16 1.25 -67.54
N PRO A 22 16.21 1.67 -66.76
CA PRO A 22 16.41 1.32 -65.33
C PRO A 22 17.24 2.32 -64.43
N ALA A 23 17.31 2.00 -63.12
CA ALA A 23 18.40 2.25 -62.12
C ALA A 23 18.84 3.70 -61.75
N LYS A 24 19.26 4.09 -60.54
CA LYS A 24 19.22 3.62 -59.13
C LYS A 24 19.85 4.75 -58.26
N THR A 25 19.35 4.95 -57.03
CA THR A 25 20.07 5.45 -55.82
C THR A 25 20.35 6.97 -55.66
N SER A 26 19.76 7.62 -54.63
CA SER A 26 20.45 7.96 -53.35
C SER A 26 19.75 9.07 -52.52
N LYS A 27 19.70 8.86 -51.19
CA LYS A 27 19.54 9.81 -50.05
C LYS A 27 18.13 10.21 -49.57
N ASN A 28 17.71 9.56 -48.49
CA ASN A 28 16.91 10.13 -47.37
C ASN A 28 17.88 10.97 -46.49
N PRO A 29 17.50 12.11 -45.89
CA PRO A 29 16.73 12.11 -44.63
C PRO A 29 15.81 13.34 -44.44
N GLN A 30 14.59 13.16 -43.90
CA GLN A 30 14.06 13.97 -42.78
C GLN A 30 12.55 13.76 -42.53
N GLY A 31 12.26 13.09 -41.40
CA GLY A 31 11.43 13.70 -40.36
C GLY A 31 9.91 13.74 -40.56
N ASN A 32 9.26 12.58 -40.70
CA ASN A 32 7.83 12.46 -40.38
C ASN A 32 7.62 12.53 -38.86
N ILE A 33 7.57 13.74 -38.31
CA ILE A 33 7.22 14.00 -36.90
C ILE A 33 5.92 14.80 -36.79
N THR A 34 4.87 14.39 -37.50
CA THR A 34 3.52 14.94 -37.27
C THR A 34 2.51 13.81 -37.24
N SER A 35 2.62 12.91 -36.25
CA SER A 35 1.57 11.91 -36.01
C SER A 35 1.44 11.46 -34.55
N LEU A 36 1.69 12.36 -33.60
CA LEU A 36 1.38 12.12 -32.18
C LEU A 36 0.16 12.91 -31.69
N SER A 37 -0.23 14.00 -32.36
CA SER A 37 -1.43 14.77 -32.01
C SER A 37 -2.72 14.05 -32.43
N ASN A 38 -2.77 13.48 -33.63
CA ASN A 38 -3.97 12.79 -34.15
C ASN A 38 -4.20 11.41 -33.51
N LEU A 39 -3.15 10.75 -33.03
CA LEU A 39 -3.27 9.48 -32.30
C LEU A 39 -3.77 9.72 -30.86
N LYS A 40 -3.48 10.90 -30.30
CA LYS A 40 -3.88 11.26 -28.94
C LYS A 40 -5.37 11.63 -28.86
N GLN A 41 -5.96 12.27 -29.89
CA GLN A 41 -7.36 12.71 -29.83
C GLN A 41 -8.36 11.54 -29.88
N ASN A 42 -8.12 10.52 -30.72
CA ASN A 42 -8.97 9.33 -30.76
C ASN A 42 -8.81 8.39 -29.56
N VAL A 43 -7.72 8.53 -28.79
CA VAL A 43 -7.47 7.73 -27.57
C VAL A 43 -7.86 8.50 -26.30
N LEU A 44 -7.77 9.83 -26.28
CA LEU A 44 -8.25 10.66 -25.16
C LEU A 44 -9.78 10.77 -25.11
N ASP A 45 -10.47 10.84 -26.25
CA ASP A 45 -11.93 10.90 -26.28
C ASP A 45 -12.61 9.53 -26.08
N GLN A 46 -11.84 8.44 -26.13
CA GLN A 46 -12.28 7.12 -25.69
C GLN A 46 -12.07 6.90 -24.20
N ILE A 47 -11.21 7.70 -23.56
CA ILE A 47 -11.21 7.90 -22.10
C ILE A 47 -12.26 8.99 -21.76
N LYS A 48 -13.43 8.88 -22.40
CA LYS A 48 -14.67 9.27 -21.74
C LYS A 48 -14.79 8.33 -20.56
N LEU A 49 -14.37 8.80 -19.38
CA LEU A 49 -14.81 8.29 -18.09
C LEU A 49 -16.32 8.51 -18.02
N SER A 50 -17.02 7.69 -18.81
CA SER A 50 -18.44 7.46 -18.78
C SER A 50 -18.76 7.17 -17.33
N GLU A 51 -19.81 7.81 -16.85
CA GLU A 51 -20.21 7.96 -15.45
C GLU A 51 -20.18 6.66 -14.62
N SER A 52 -20.14 5.51 -15.30
CA SER A 52 -20.00 4.16 -14.74
C SER A 52 -18.63 3.84 -14.09
N TYR A 53 -17.54 4.54 -14.39
CA TYR A 53 -16.23 4.29 -13.74
C TYR A 53 -16.02 5.10 -12.45
N VAL A 54 -16.82 6.15 -12.23
CA VAL A 54 -16.75 6.97 -11.01
C VAL A 54 -17.03 6.10 -9.79
N SER A 55 -18.04 5.22 -9.85
CA SER A 55 -18.35 4.29 -8.76
C SER A 55 -17.30 3.20 -8.57
N LEU A 56 -16.64 2.73 -9.64
CA LEU A 56 -15.54 1.76 -9.55
C LEU A 56 -14.32 2.38 -8.84
N ILE A 57 -13.95 3.60 -9.24
CA ILE A 57 -12.81 4.32 -8.67
C ILE A 57 -13.13 4.75 -7.24
N LEU A 58 -14.34 5.24 -6.98
CA LEU A 58 -14.79 5.62 -5.64
C LEU A 58 -14.82 4.39 -4.71
N GLY A 59 -15.33 3.26 -5.19
CA GLY A 59 -15.29 1.98 -4.46
C GLY A 59 -13.86 1.53 -4.17
N ALA A 60 -12.96 1.60 -5.16
CA ALA A 60 -11.55 1.25 -4.99
C ALA A 60 -10.86 2.16 -3.95
N ILE A 61 -11.15 3.46 -3.94
CA ILE A 61 -10.64 4.40 -2.94
C ILE A 61 -11.19 4.07 -1.55
N VAL A 62 -12.48 3.79 -1.41
CA VAL A 62 -13.10 3.42 -0.14
C VAL A 62 -12.46 2.14 0.41
N VAL A 63 -12.28 1.12 -0.41
CA VAL A 63 -11.60 -0.13 -0.01
C VAL A 63 -10.14 0.13 0.39
N LEU A 64 -9.44 1.01 -0.32
CA LEU A 64 -8.04 1.37 0.00
C LEU A 64 -7.96 2.12 1.33
N VAL A 65 -8.84 3.08 1.59
CA VAL A 65 -8.91 3.83 2.85
C VAL A 65 -9.30 2.91 4.01
N LEU A 66 -10.32 2.06 3.84
CA LEU A 66 -10.71 1.09 4.87
C LEU A 66 -9.60 0.08 5.14
N SER A 67 -8.91 -0.40 4.10
CA SER A 67 -7.75 -1.29 4.25
C SER A 67 -6.60 -0.57 4.96
N LEU A 68 -6.36 0.71 4.68
CA LEU A 68 -5.34 1.51 5.35
C LEU A 68 -5.71 1.73 6.82
N VAL A 69 -6.96 2.07 7.13
CA VAL A 69 -7.44 2.26 8.51
C VAL A 69 -7.41 0.95 9.27
N PHE A 70 -7.91 -0.14 8.69
CA PHE A 70 -7.84 -1.48 9.27
C PHE A 70 -6.38 -1.92 9.46
N PHE A 71 -5.51 -1.69 8.49
CA PHE A 71 -4.09 -2.01 8.60
C PHE A 71 -3.40 -1.17 9.66
N VAL A 72 -3.71 0.12 9.79
CA VAL A 72 -3.21 0.99 10.87
C VAL A 72 -3.78 0.56 12.22
N PHE A 73 -5.03 0.12 12.28
CA PHE A 73 -5.66 -0.44 13.48
C PHE A 73 -4.99 -1.76 13.91
N LEU A 74 -4.64 -2.63 12.95
CA LEU A 74 -3.85 -3.84 13.21
C LEU A 74 -2.37 -3.55 13.48
N ARG A 75 -1.82 -2.44 12.98
CA ARG A 75 -0.41 -2.07 13.17
C ARG A 75 -0.17 -1.27 14.44
N GLY A 76 -1.19 -0.56 14.93
CA GLY A 76 -1.19 0.10 16.25
C GLY A 76 -1.33 -0.88 17.42
N ASN A 77 -1.67 -2.15 17.15
CA ASN A 77 -1.81 -3.19 18.16
C ASN A 77 -1.26 -4.56 17.69
N GLY A 78 -0.36 -4.55 16.71
CA GLY A 78 0.25 -5.77 16.19
C GLY A 78 0.95 -6.50 17.33
N PRO A 79 0.83 -7.83 17.44
CA PRO A 79 1.58 -8.57 18.43
C PRO A 79 3.04 -8.27 18.18
N SER A 80 3.66 -7.53 19.11
CA SER A 80 5.09 -7.54 19.30
C SER A 80 5.44 -9.00 19.47
N GLN A 81 5.77 -9.66 18.36
CA GLN A 81 6.53 -10.87 18.38
C GLN A 81 7.82 -10.44 19.06
N GLY A 82 7.84 -10.61 20.38
CA GLY A 82 9.04 -10.65 21.17
C GLY A 82 9.94 -11.57 20.40
N LYS A 83 10.92 -10.95 19.74
CA LYS A 83 12.09 -11.57 19.18
C LYS A 83 12.46 -12.66 20.17
N LEU A 84 12.33 -13.94 19.78
CA LEU A 84 12.87 -15.01 20.60
C LEU A 84 14.31 -14.58 20.89
N PRO A 85 14.70 -14.42 22.16
CA PRO A 85 16.09 -14.16 22.45
C PRO A 85 16.82 -15.42 22.01
N ASP A 86 17.61 -15.29 20.94
CA ASP A 86 18.59 -16.28 20.58
C ASP A 86 19.41 -16.55 21.84
N SER A 87 19.24 -17.78 22.30
CA SER A 87 19.85 -18.37 23.46
C SER A 87 21.34 -18.49 23.19
N ASP A 88 22.11 -17.43 23.44
CA ASP A 88 23.57 -17.49 23.66
C ASP A 88 24.07 -16.19 24.28
N SER A 89 23.84 -16.04 25.59
CA SER A 89 24.69 -15.21 26.45
C SER A 89 24.65 -15.77 27.86
N ILE A 90 25.61 -16.65 28.12
CA ILE A 90 25.97 -17.09 29.46
C ILE A 90 26.58 -15.87 30.18
N SER A 91 25.85 -15.34 31.16
CA SER A 91 26.45 -14.65 32.30
C SER A 91 25.68 -15.03 33.57
N PRO A 92 26.33 -15.63 34.58
CA PRO A 92 25.67 -16.21 35.75
C PRO A 92 25.59 -15.20 36.92
N PRO A 93 25.10 -15.63 38.10
CA PRO A 93 23.72 -15.69 38.55
C PRO A 93 23.39 -14.47 39.46
N ILE A 94 22.31 -13.74 39.15
CA ILE A 94 21.74 -12.86 40.18
C ILE A 94 20.63 -13.66 40.83
N THR A 95 20.83 -13.99 42.10
CA THR A 95 19.87 -14.54 43.04
C THR A 95 18.70 -13.56 43.19
N LYS A 96 17.85 -13.45 42.17
CA LYS A 96 16.62 -12.67 42.20
C LYS A 96 15.50 -13.61 42.60
N ALA A 97 14.87 -13.24 43.71
CA ALA A 97 13.72 -13.91 44.31
C ALA A 97 12.77 -14.48 43.26
N SER A 98 12.52 -15.79 43.37
CA SER A 98 11.49 -16.59 42.68
C SER A 98 10.60 -15.82 41.70
N GLU A 99 11.14 -15.53 40.52
CA GLU A 99 10.40 -14.91 39.43
C GLU A 99 9.60 -16.03 38.75
N LYS A 100 8.27 -15.93 38.79
CA LYS A 100 7.38 -16.96 38.24
C LYS A 100 6.73 -16.44 36.97
N ILE A 101 6.79 -17.22 35.90
CA ILE A 101 6.11 -16.89 34.65
C ILE A 101 4.71 -17.51 34.69
N TYR A 102 3.68 -16.69 34.49
CA TYR A 102 2.29 -17.11 34.42
C TYR A 102 1.66 -16.71 33.08
N ILE A 103 0.84 -17.58 32.51
CA ILE A 103 0.08 -17.27 31.29
C ILE A 103 -1.32 -16.87 31.71
N LEU A 104 -1.71 -15.64 31.39
CA LEU A 104 -3.03 -15.11 31.72
C LEU A 104 -4.11 -15.92 31.00
N LYS A 105 -5.13 -16.39 31.73
CA LYS A 105 -6.23 -17.15 31.13
C LYS A 105 -7.28 -16.21 30.52
N GLN A 106 -8.13 -16.79 29.69
CA GLN A 106 -9.32 -16.09 29.21
C GLN A 106 -10.22 -15.73 30.40
N ASP A 107 -10.71 -14.49 30.38
CA ASP A 107 -11.57 -13.90 31.43
C ASP A 107 -10.91 -13.78 32.83
N GLU A 108 -9.59 -13.86 32.93
CA GLU A 108 -8.81 -13.62 34.16
C GLU A 108 -8.20 -12.21 34.12
N ALA A 109 -8.38 -11.42 35.19
CA ALA A 109 -7.77 -10.10 35.30
C ALA A 109 -6.39 -10.16 35.97
N LEU A 110 -5.56 -9.13 35.76
CA LEU A 110 -4.31 -8.92 36.52
C LEU A 110 -4.55 -8.97 38.03
N TRP A 111 -5.71 -8.48 38.47
CA TRP A 111 -6.13 -8.53 39.86
C TRP A 111 -6.25 -9.97 40.38
N ASP A 112 -6.89 -10.87 39.63
CA ASP A 112 -7.06 -12.28 40.02
C ASP A 112 -5.70 -12.98 40.11
N VAL A 113 -4.81 -12.67 39.17
CA VAL A 113 -3.43 -13.15 39.18
C VAL A 113 -2.69 -12.65 40.42
N ALA A 114 -2.84 -11.37 40.78
CA ALA A 114 -2.23 -10.82 41.99
C ALA A 114 -2.78 -11.48 43.27
N VAL A 115 -4.10 -11.66 43.39
CA VAL A 115 -4.70 -12.40 44.50
C VAL A 115 -4.15 -13.82 44.59
N LYS A 116 -4.00 -14.50 43.44
CA LYS A 116 -3.53 -15.88 43.37
C LYS A 116 -2.06 -16.06 43.78
N PHE A 117 -1.18 -15.16 43.38
CA PHE A 117 0.26 -15.27 43.65
C PHE A 117 0.73 -14.49 44.88
N TYR A 118 -0.01 -13.48 45.30
CA TYR A 118 0.37 -12.62 46.43
C TYR A 118 -0.58 -12.69 47.62
N GLY A 119 -1.80 -13.20 47.42
CA GLY A 119 -2.89 -13.10 48.40
C GLY A 119 -3.49 -11.69 48.50
N ASP A 120 -3.01 -10.75 47.70
CA ASP A 120 -3.42 -9.34 47.72
C ASP A 120 -3.56 -8.82 46.29
N GLY A 121 -4.78 -8.46 45.93
CA GLY A 121 -5.12 -7.94 44.61
C GLY A 121 -4.41 -6.62 44.30
N TYR A 122 -4.15 -5.77 45.29
CA TYR A 122 -3.50 -4.45 45.11
C TYR A 122 -2.05 -4.56 44.60
N ARG A 123 -1.42 -5.73 44.77
CA ARG A 123 -0.07 -6.01 44.29
C ARG A 123 -0.01 -6.29 42.78
N TYR A 124 -1.12 -6.17 42.05
CA TYR A 124 -1.11 -6.20 40.58
C TYR A 124 -0.22 -5.11 39.96
N THR A 125 0.00 -4.00 40.67
CA THR A 125 0.95 -2.94 40.29
C THR A 125 2.40 -3.43 40.20
N GLU A 126 2.79 -4.41 41.00
CA GLU A 126 4.12 -5.05 40.91
C GLU A 126 4.24 -5.86 39.62
N ILE A 127 3.16 -6.52 39.19
CA ILE A 127 3.10 -7.26 37.92
C ILE A 127 3.22 -6.28 36.75
N ILE A 128 2.50 -5.16 36.80
CA ILE A 128 2.58 -4.10 35.78
C ILE A 128 4.01 -3.57 35.67
N GLY A 129 4.64 -3.25 36.81
CA GLY A 129 6.01 -2.75 36.85
C GLY A 129 7.04 -3.76 36.34
N ALA A 130 6.87 -5.04 36.66
CA ALA A 130 7.79 -6.10 36.24
C ALA A 130 7.68 -6.47 34.75
N ASN A 131 6.50 -6.26 34.14
CA ASN A 131 6.24 -6.59 32.74
C ASN A 131 6.22 -5.37 31.82
N ASN A 132 6.42 -4.17 32.36
CA ASN A 132 6.32 -2.91 31.61
C ASN A 132 5.00 -2.80 30.81
N LEU A 133 3.87 -3.16 31.44
CA LEU A 133 2.57 -3.13 30.75
C LEU A 133 2.14 -1.68 30.50
N GLU A 134 1.95 -1.33 29.23
CA GLU A 134 1.51 0.01 28.82
C GLU A 134 0.07 0.30 29.22
N ASN A 135 -0.80 -0.72 29.16
CA ASN A 135 -2.20 -0.62 29.55
C ASN A 135 -2.52 -1.61 30.68
N PRO A 136 -2.65 -1.15 31.92
CA PRO A 136 -2.99 -2.02 33.05
C PRO A 136 -4.46 -2.45 33.08
N ASP A 137 -5.36 -1.71 32.43
CA ASP A 137 -6.79 -2.02 32.40
C ASP A 137 -7.14 -3.10 31.36
N TYR A 138 -6.26 -3.31 30.38
CA TYR A 138 -6.46 -4.30 29.33
C TYR A 138 -5.18 -5.07 29.03
N VAL A 139 -5.14 -6.32 29.49
CA VAL A 139 -4.10 -7.29 29.12
C VAL A 139 -4.76 -8.44 28.36
N PRO A 140 -4.30 -8.76 27.13
CA PRO A 140 -4.85 -9.86 26.36
C PRO A 140 -4.65 -11.21 27.07
N PRO A 141 -5.64 -12.12 27.03
CA PRO A 141 -5.45 -13.48 27.49
C PRO A 141 -4.37 -14.18 26.63
N GLY A 142 -3.63 -15.10 27.25
CA GLY A 142 -2.46 -15.75 26.66
C GLY A 142 -1.15 -14.99 26.84
N THR A 143 -1.17 -13.79 27.44
CA THR A 143 0.04 -13.02 27.74
C THR A 143 0.87 -13.72 28.82
N LYS A 144 2.19 -13.82 28.59
CA LYS A 144 3.16 -14.28 29.60
C LYS A 144 3.48 -13.12 30.53
N LEU A 145 3.12 -13.27 31.79
CA LEU A 145 3.35 -12.31 32.85
C LEU A 145 4.43 -12.83 33.80
N ILE A 146 5.42 -11.99 34.02
CA ILE A 146 6.42 -12.09 35.06
C ILE A 146 5.78 -11.71 36.40
N ILE A 147 5.78 -12.64 37.34
CA ILE A 147 5.27 -12.44 38.69
C ILE A 147 6.47 -12.35 39.64
N PRO A 148 6.92 -11.13 40.02
CA PRO A 148 8.03 -10.97 40.96
C PRO A 148 7.62 -11.39 42.37
N ASN A 149 8.49 -12.03 43.15
CA ASN A 149 8.21 -12.35 44.56
C ASN A 149 6.92 -13.16 44.78
N ALA A 150 6.61 -14.10 43.87
CA ALA A 150 5.45 -14.99 44.03
C ALA A 150 5.58 -15.79 45.34
N LYS A 151 4.50 -15.85 46.13
CA LYS A 151 4.42 -16.62 47.38
C LYS A 151 4.03 -18.07 47.14
#